data_AF-A0A7Y9EFG3-F1
#
_entry.id   AF-A0A7Y9EFG3-F1
#
_cell.length_a   1.000
_cell.length_b   1.000
_cell.length_c   1.000
_cell.angle_alpha   90.00
_cell.angle_beta   90.00
_cell.angle_gamma   90.00
#
_symmetry.space_group_name_H-M   'P 1'
#
loop_
_entity.id
_entity.type
_entity.pdbx_description
1 polymer ?
#
loop_
_entity_poly.entity_id
_entity_poly.type
_entity_poly.pdbx_seq_one_letter_code
_entity_poly.pdbx_strand_id
1 'polypeptide(L)'
;MLAASLSGLDAGAGNRYVTLTLTNKSGKHCRTGGWAGLQLSGAAGRIPTKVFREGTARTIVIPNGGRAYARLHWAVVPADDETGTTCEPVADTLKVIPPNQTEAVSAMWKYGPVCQHGEIRLTPLATTPPA
;
A
#
# COMPACT_ATOMS: atom_id res chain seq x y z
N MET A 1 13.83 8.16 -9.72
CA MET A 1 13.27 7.00 -9.01
C MET A 1 12.43 7.46 -7.81
N LEU A 2 11.37 6.73 -7.50
CA LEU A 2 10.65 6.82 -6.24
C LEU A 2 11.15 5.70 -5.31
N ALA A 3 11.09 5.90 -4.00
CA ALA A 3 11.33 4.84 -3.01
C ALA A 3 10.08 4.70 -2.14
N ALA A 4 9.69 3.46 -1.83
CA ALA A 4 8.53 3.17 -1.00
C ALA A 4 8.94 2.71 0.41
N SER A 5 8.17 3.13 1.41
CA SER A 5 8.29 2.64 2.79
C SER A 5 6.92 2.63 3.45
N LEU A 6 6.73 1.72 4.42
CA LEU A 6 5.52 1.63 5.23
C LEU A 6 5.86 2.03 6.67
N SER A 7 4.97 2.77 7.31
CA SER A 7 5.14 3.23 8.69
C SER A 7 3.80 3.52 9.36
N GLY A 8 3.81 3.57 10.69
CA GLY A 8 2.63 3.82 11.52
C GLY A 8 1.68 2.65 11.41
N LEU A 9 1.64 1.77 12.41
CA LEU A 9 0.61 0.74 12.48
C LEU A 9 -0.46 1.22 13.44
N ASP A 10 -1.68 1.39 12.94
CA ASP A 10 -2.86 1.62 13.78
C ASP A 10 -3.83 0.45 13.67
N ALA A 11 -4.60 0.24 14.73
CA ALA A 11 -5.45 -0.92 14.93
C ALA A 11 -6.84 -0.49 15.42
N GLY A 12 -7.88 -0.84 14.65
CA GLY A 12 -9.28 -0.76 15.08
C GLY A 12 -9.92 -2.15 15.02
N ALA A 13 -11.12 -2.32 15.57
CA ALA A 13 -11.86 -3.59 15.62
C ALA A 13 -11.72 -4.43 14.34
N GLY A 14 -10.88 -5.48 14.36
CA GLY A 14 -10.63 -6.36 13.21
C GLY A 14 -9.92 -5.74 12.01
N ASN A 15 -9.40 -4.52 12.13
CA ASN A 15 -8.82 -3.73 11.05
C ASN A 15 -7.42 -3.21 11.40
N ARG A 16 -6.62 -2.98 10.38
CA ARG A 16 -5.27 -2.41 10.49
C ARG A 16 -5.07 -1.33 9.44
N TYR A 17 -4.25 -0.35 9.80
CA TYR A 17 -3.94 0.79 8.96
C TYR A 17 -2.44 1.03 8.95
N VAL A 18 -1.90 1.34 7.77
CA VAL A 18 -0.51 1.83 7.63
C VAL A 18 -0.41 2.98 6.65
N THR A 19 0.61 3.80 6.81
CA THR A 19 0.94 4.85 5.85
C THR A 19 2.00 4.35 4.88
N LEU A 20 1.66 4.30 3.59
CA LEU A 20 2.60 4.21 2.49
C LEU A 20 3.20 5.59 2.22
N THR A 21 4.52 5.67 2.26
CA THR A 21 5.28 6.87 1.90
C THR A 21 6.08 6.59 0.63
N LEU A 22 5.88 7.42 -0.39
CA LEU A 22 6.70 7.48 -1.60
C LEU A 22 7.63 8.69 -1.53
N THR A 23 8.94 8.45 -1.54
CA THR A 23 9.95 9.51 -1.53
C THR A 23 10.55 9.69 -2.92
N ASN A 24 10.53 10.91 -3.45
CA ASN A 24 11.14 11.24 -4.72
C ASN A 24 12.67 11.39 -4.57
N LYS A 25 13.42 10.45 -5.15
CA LYS A 25 14.88 10.43 -5.18
C LYS A 25 15.43 10.63 -6.60
N SER A 26 14.65 11.22 -7.50
CA SER A 26 15.01 11.33 -8.92
C SER A 26 15.95 12.48 -9.27
N GLY A 27 16.17 13.44 -8.36
CA GLY A 27 16.86 14.70 -8.69
C GLY A 27 15.97 15.73 -9.41
N LYS A 28 14.74 15.38 -9.78
CA LYS A 28 13.79 16.24 -10.51
C LYS A 28 12.42 16.27 -9.84
N HIS A 29 11.56 17.22 -10.22
CA HIS A 29 10.16 17.21 -9.79
C HIS A 29 9.40 16.04 -10.45
N CYS A 30 8.62 15.30 -9.67
CA CYS A 30 7.81 14.18 -10.15
C CYS A 30 6.33 14.59 -10.13
N ARG A 31 5.67 14.57 -11.30
CA ARG A 31 4.23 14.76 -11.41
C ARG A 31 3.55 13.40 -11.46
N THR A 32 2.78 13.07 -10.43
CA THR A 32 2.05 11.79 -10.29
C THR A 32 0.68 12.06 -9.67
N GLY A 33 -0.06 11.05 -9.24
CA GLY A 33 -1.33 11.23 -8.53
C GLY A 33 -2.34 10.12 -8.77
N GLY A 34 -3.31 10.00 -7.87
CA GLY A 34 -4.22 8.86 -7.81
C GLY A 34 -3.69 7.74 -6.94
N TRP A 35 -4.05 6.50 -7.27
CA TRP A 35 -3.79 5.32 -6.42
C TRP A 35 -2.65 4.50 -6.97
N ALA A 36 -1.72 4.11 -6.09
CA ALA A 36 -0.67 3.17 -6.47
C ALA A 36 -1.26 1.78 -6.76
N GLY A 37 -0.65 1.04 -7.68
CA GLY A 37 -0.86 -0.40 -7.79
C GLY A 37 -0.13 -1.12 -6.66
N LEU A 38 -0.75 -2.14 -6.08
CA LEU A 38 -0.19 -2.91 -4.97
C LEU A 38 -0.17 -4.40 -5.31
N GLN A 39 0.87 -5.09 -4.87
CA GLN A 39 0.99 -6.55 -4.95
C GLN A 39 1.79 -7.06 -3.76
N LEU A 40 1.17 -7.85 -2.90
CA LEU A 40 1.84 -8.56 -1.81
C LEU A 40 2.64 -9.75 -2.36
N SER A 41 3.75 -10.03 -1.70
CA SER A 41 4.52 -11.26 -1.90
C SER A 41 5.10 -11.76 -0.59
N GLY A 42 5.30 -13.07 -0.52
CA GLY A 42 5.95 -13.77 0.58
C GLY A 42 6.85 -14.90 0.07
N ALA A 43 7.21 -15.82 0.96
CA ALA A 43 8.14 -16.92 0.66
C ALA A 43 7.72 -17.80 -0.54
N ALA A 44 6.42 -18.02 -0.74
CA ALA A 44 5.88 -18.82 -1.84
C ALA A 44 5.65 -18.02 -3.15
N GLY A 45 5.97 -16.72 -3.16
CA GLY A 45 5.78 -15.85 -4.31
C GLY A 45 4.65 -14.84 -4.11
N ARG A 46 3.89 -14.57 -5.17
CA ARG A 46 2.81 -13.56 -5.14
C ARG A 46 1.65 -14.06 -4.28
N ILE A 47 1.11 -13.16 -3.48
CA ILE A 47 -0.07 -13.38 -2.64
C ILE A 47 -1.25 -12.65 -3.30
N PRO A 48 -2.47 -13.20 -3.31
CA PRO A 48 -3.66 -12.46 -3.71
C PRO A 48 -3.69 -11.04 -3.10
N THR A 49 -3.96 -10.04 -3.92
CA THR A 49 -4.00 -8.64 -3.47
C THR A 49 -5.08 -7.92 -4.25
N LYS A 50 -6.19 -7.63 -3.57
CA LYS A 50 -7.34 -6.96 -4.17
C LYS A 50 -7.40 -5.52 -3.68
N VAL A 51 -7.06 -4.59 -4.57
CA VAL A 51 -6.98 -3.17 -4.21
C VAL A 51 -8.31 -2.47 -4.45
N PHE A 52 -8.90 -1.92 -3.39
CA PHE A 52 -10.04 -1.02 -3.45
C PHE A 52 -9.57 0.42 -3.33
N ARG A 53 -9.98 1.25 -4.29
CA ARG A 53 -9.59 2.66 -4.36
C ARG A 53 -10.65 3.51 -3.68
N GLU A 54 -10.26 4.21 -2.64
CA GLU A 54 -11.14 5.10 -1.89
C GLU A 54 -10.86 6.56 -2.18
N GLY A 55 -11.87 7.42 -2.05
CA GLY A 55 -11.76 8.87 -2.21
C GLY A 55 -11.67 9.33 -3.67
N THR A 56 -11.16 10.55 -3.87
CA THR A 56 -11.06 11.18 -5.19
C THR A 56 -9.61 11.55 -5.50
N ALA A 57 -9.10 11.03 -6.61
CA ALA A 57 -7.74 11.30 -7.05
C ALA A 57 -7.57 12.73 -7.57
N ARG A 58 -6.36 13.26 -7.36
CA ARG A 58 -5.88 14.48 -8.01
C ARG A 58 -4.42 14.29 -8.43
N THR A 59 -3.99 15.07 -9.40
CA THR A 59 -2.57 15.19 -9.73
C THR A 59 -1.84 15.94 -8.62
N ILE A 60 -0.66 15.45 -8.26
CA ILE A 60 0.25 16.06 -7.30
C ILE A 60 1.64 16.22 -7.92
N VAL A 61 2.40 17.17 -7.38
CA VAL A 61 3.82 17.33 -7.69
C VAL A 61 4.62 17.02 -6.44
N ILE A 62 5.57 16.11 -6.56
CA ILE A 62 6.51 15.75 -5.50
C ILE A 62 7.86 16.37 -5.88
N PRO A 63 8.33 17.40 -5.16
CA PRO A 63 9.66 17.98 -5.37
C PRO A 63 10.76 16.93 -5.22
N ASN A 64 11.98 17.24 -5.65
CA ASN A 64 13.12 16.38 -5.34
C ASN A 64 13.31 16.31 -3.81
N GLY A 65 13.48 15.10 -3.27
CA GLY A 65 13.48 14.84 -1.82
C GLY A 65 12.10 14.90 -1.16
N GLY A 66 11.07 15.33 -1.88
CA GLY A 66 9.70 15.40 -1.40
C GLY A 66 9.06 14.03 -1.22
N ARG A 67 7.90 14.02 -0.54
CA ARG A 67 7.16 12.80 -0.21
C ARG A 67 5.70 12.90 -0.63
N ALA A 68 5.12 11.76 -0.95
CA ALA A 68 3.69 11.57 -1.06
C ALA A 68 3.24 10.40 -0.20
N TYR A 69 2.00 10.43 0.25
CA TYR A 69 1.46 9.54 1.26
C TYR A 69 0.14 8.95 0.80
N ALA A 70 -0.10 7.69 1.15
CA ALA A 70 -1.41 7.06 1.05
C ALA A 70 -1.65 6.18 2.27
N ARG A 71 -2.90 6.09 2.72
CA ARG A 71 -3.30 5.17 3.78
C ARG A 71 -3.71 3.84 3.16
N LEU A 72 -3.13 2.77 3.66
CA LEU A 72 -3.56 1.40 3.41
C LEU A 72 -4.39 0.95 4.60
N HIS A 73 -5.48 0.26 4.32
CA HIS A 73 -6.39 -0.30 5.30
C HIS A 73 -6.74 -1.73 4.89
N TRP A 74 -6.70 -2.66 5.84
CA TRP A 74 -7.13 -4.04 5.61
C TRP A 74 -7.74 -4.67 6.85
N ALA A 75 -8.44 -5.80 6.64
CA ALA A 75 -9.01 -6.61 7.70
C ALA A 75 -8.03 -7.70 8.18
N VAL A 76 -8.06 -7.98 9.48
CA VAL A 76 -7.36 -9.11 10.11
C VAL A 76 -8.33 -10.21 10.57
N VAL A 77 -9.59 -10.10 10.15
CA VAL A 77 -10.64 -11.10 10.40
C VAL A 77 -10.90 -11.83 9.09
N PRO A 78 -10.84 -13.18 9.06
CA PRO A 78 -11.13 -13.97 7.88
C PRO A 78 -12.56 -13.76 7.36
N ALA A 79 -12.76 -13.96 6.05
CA ALA A 79 -14.08 -14.10 5.44
C ALA A 79 -14.71 -15.46 5.78
N ASP A 80 -16.02 -15.60 5.63
CA ASP A 80 -16.74 -16.85 5.92
C ASP A 80 -16.25 -18.03 5.08
N ASP A 81 -15.75 -17.76 3.87
CA ASP A 81 -15.17 -18.74 2.95
C ASP A 81 -13.66 -18.94 3.11
N GLU A 82 -12.99 -18.16 3.98
CA GLU A 82 -11.63 -18.42 4.46
C GLU A 82 -11.68 -19.43 5.63
N THR A 83 -12.20 -20.64 5.35
CA THR A 83 -12.41 -21.69 6.35
C THR A 83 -11.06 -22.23 6.88
N GLY A 84 -10.92 -22.35 8.20
CA GLY A 84 -9.70 -22.88 8.84
C GLY A 84 -8.81 -21.84 9.52
N THR A 85 -9.34 -20.65 9.84
CA THR A 85 -8.66 -19.55 10.59
C THR A 85 -7.46 -18.90 9.91
N THR A 86 -7.15 -19.25 8.66
CA THR A 86 -6.03 -18.66 7.94
C THR A 86 -6.53 -17.71 6.88
N CYS A 87 -6.26 -16.42 7.10
CA CYS A 87 -6.19 -15.43 6.04
C CYS A 87 -5.13 -15.83 4.99
N GLU A 88 -4.94 -14.98 3.98
CA GLU A 88 -3.85 -15.14 3.00
C GLU A 88 -2.48 -15.42 3.65
N PRO A 89 -1.55 -16.08 2.94
CA PRO A 89 -0.19 -16.29 3.43
C PRO A 89 0.47 -15.01 3.93
N VAL A 90 1.38 -15.16 4.90
CA VAL A 90 2.11 -14.02 5.45
C VAL A 90 3.00 -13.40 4.39
N ALA A 91 2.80 -12.11 4.13
CA ALA A 91 3.64 -11.32 3.23
C ALA A 91 4.91 -10.83 3.93
N ASP A 92 5.99 -10.68 3.17
CA ASP A 92 7.25 -10.05 3.59
C ASP A 92 7.55 -8.76 2.82
N THR A 93 6.90 -8.58 1.66
CA THR A 93 7.16 -7.49 0.74
C THR A 93 5.86 -7.00 0.12
N LEU A 94 5.75 -5.68 -0.01
CA LEU A 94 4.74 -5.00 -0.81
C LEU A 94 5.41 -4.37 -2.03
N LYS A 95 5.03 -4.81 -3.22
CA LYS A 95 5.38 -4.12 -4.47
C LYS A 95 4.39 -3.01 -4.73
N VAL A 96 4.91 -1.83 -5.00
CA VAL A 96 4.14 -0.60 -5.21
C VAL A 96 4.47 -0.05 -6.59
N ILE A 97 3.46 0.13 -7.43
CA ILE A 97 3.60 0.77 -8.75
C ILE A 97 3.03 2.19 -8.62
N PRO A 98 3.86 3.24 -8.55
CA PRO A 98 3.37 4.60 -8.48
C PRO A 98 2.50 4.94 -9.70
N PRO A 99 1.49 5.82 -9.57
CA PRO A 99 0.70 6.24 -10.71
C PRO A 99 1.56 6.85 -11.81
N ASN A 100 1.22 6.52 -13.06
CA ASN A 100 1.95 6.94 -14.26
C ASN A 100 3.41 6.46 -14.33
N GLN A 101 3.75 5.38 -13.60
CA GLN A 101 5.04 4.69 -13.70
C GLN A 101 4.80 3.22 -14.03
N THR A 102 5.76 2.59 -14.70
CA THR A 102 5.73 1.15 -15.05
C THR A 102 6.60 0.31 -14.13
N GLU A 103 7.56 0.92 -13.44
CA GLU A 103 8.46 0.24 -12.51
C GLU A 103 7.84 0.13 -11.12
N ALA A 104 7.85 -1.09 -10.59
CA ALA A 104 7.48 -1.34 -9.20
C ALA A 104 8.66 -1.03 -8.27
N VAL A 105 8.36 -0.43 -7.13
CA VAL A 105 9.28 -0.24 -6.01
C VAL A 105 8.82 -1.10 -4.84
N SER A 106 9.76 -1.67 -4.11
CA SER A 106 9.43 -2.55 -2.98
C SER A 106 9.44 -1.78 -1.67
N ALA A 107 8.46 -2.08 -0.81
CA ALA A 107 8.46 -1.74 0.60
C ALA A 107 8.42 -3.02 1.42
N MET A 108 9.12 -3.04 2.54
CA MET A 108 9.11 -4.16 3.47
C MET A 108 7.75 -4.25 4.17
N TRP A 109 7.13 -5.43 4.15
CA TRP A 109 5.86 -5.70 4.82
C TRP A 109 6.14 -6.46 6.12
N LYS A 110 5.64 -5.95 7.25
CA LYS A 110 5.83 -6.53 8.59
C LYS A 110 4.54 -6.72 9.36
N TYR A 111 3.39 -6.59 8.68
CA TYR A 111 2.11 -6.41 9.34
C TYR A 111 1.24 -7.67 9.35
N GLY A 112 1.84 -8.83 9.05
CA GLY A 112 1.17 -10.12 9.04
C GLY A 112 0.34 -10.35 7.78
N PRO A 113 -0.61 -11.29 7.83
CA PRO A 113 -1.47 -11.59 6.69
C PRO A 113 -2.52 -10.51 6.44
N VAL A 114 -3.06 -10.51 5.24
CA VAL A 114 -4.19 -9.66 4.82
C VAL A 114 -5.39 -10.58 4.56
N CYS A 115 -6.45 -10.43 5.34
CA CYS A 115 -7.63 -11.28 5.22
C CYS A 115 -8.60 -10.77 4.16
N GLN A 116 -9.74 -11.43 4.01
CA GLN A 116 -10.76 -11.09 3.02
C GLN A 116 -10.17 -11.20 1.60
N HIS A 117 -9.47 -12.31 1.33
CA HIS A 117 -8.87 -12.59 0.01
C HIS A 117 -7.81 -11.55 -0.40
N GLY A 118 -7.03 -11.08 0.56
CA GLY A 118 -5.97 -10.09 0.33
C GLY A 118 -6.51 -8.68 0.05
N GLU A 119 -7.66 -8.31 0.60
CA GLU A 119 -8.27 -6.99 0.38
C GLU A 119 -7.47 -5.87 1.05
N ILE A 120 -7.08 -4.86 0.25
CA ILE A 120 -6.47 -3.63 0.73
C ILE A 120 -7.24 -2.43 0.16
N ARG A 121 -7.74 -1.59 1.06
CA ARG A 121 -8.29 -0.27 0.74
C ARG A 121 -7.19 0.77 0.74
N LEU A 122 -7.17 1.61 -0.28
CA LEU A 122 -6.10 2.57 -0.54
C LEU A 122 -6.68 3.95 -0.84
N THR A 123 -6.20 4.97 -0.14
CA THR A 123 -6.50 6.38 -0.47
C THR A 123 -5.62 6.87 -1.62
N PRO A 124 -5.99 7.94 -2.35
CA PRO A 124 -5.10 8.54 -3.33
C PRO A 124 -3.85 9.11 -2.67
N LEU A 125 -2.78 9.24 -3.44
CA LEU A 125 -1.56 9.91 -3.02
C LEU A 125 -1.84 11.39 -2.70
N ALA A 126 -1.38 11.83 -1.54
CA ALA A 126 -1.41 13.22 -1.09
C ALA A 126 -0.01 13.69 -0.67
N THR A 127 0.24 14.99 -0.71
CA THR A 127 1.50 15.61 -0.23
C THR A 127 1.52 15.82 1.29
N THR A 128 0.39 15.58 1.95
CA THR A 128 0.23 15.61 3.40
C THR A 128 0.03 14.18 3.92
N PRO A 129 0.65 13.81 5.05
CA PRO A 129 0.37 12.53 5.69
C PRO A 129 -1.13 12.37 6.00
N PRO A 130 -1.69 11.15 5.94
CA PRO A 130 -3.02 10.89 6.46
C PRO A 130 -3.07 11.20 7.96
N ALA A 131 -4.21 11.73 8.41
CA ALA A 131 -4.51 11.95 9.83
C ALA A 131 -4.65 10.62 10.58
#